data_AF-A0A438F2V1-F1
#
_entry.id   AF-A0A438F2V1-F1
#
_cell.length_a   1.000
_cell.length_b   1.000
_cell.length_c   1.000
_cell.angle_alpha   90.00
_cell.angle_beta   90.00
_cell.angle_gamma   90.00
#
_symmetry.space_group_name_H-M   'P 1'
#
loop_
_entity.id
_entity.type
_entity.pdbx_description
1 polymer ?
#
loop_
_entity_poly.entity_id
_entity_poly.type
_entity_poly.pdbx_seq_one_letter_code
_entity_poly.pdbx_strand_id
1 'polypeptide(L)'
;MTNLNLREEIWREVDVILNLAATTKFDERYDVALGINTLGASHVLNFSKKCVKLKMLLHVSTAYVSGEREGLILESPLKMGKALNGASGLDVDKEKKLVEEGLNELNELQATEETISLTMKELGMKRALMYGWPNTYVFTKAMGEMLLGQFKENLPLVILRPTIITLFWLD
;
A
#
# COMPACT_ATOMS: atom_id res chain seq x y z
N MET A 1 28.48 -7.97 -16.22
CA MET A 1 28.06 -7.92 -14.80
C MET A 1 26.58 -8.23 -14.75
N THR A 2 26.20 -9.39 -14.22
CA THR A 2 24.81 -9.85 -14.17
C THR A 2 24.09 -9.26 -12.96
N ASN A 3 22.78 -9.05 -13.09
CA ASN A 3 21.86 -8.44 -12.12
C ASN A 3 21.90 -9.08 -10.70
N LEU A 4 22.36 -10.33 -10.60
CA LEU A 4 22.56 -11.04 -9.33
C LEU A 4 23.59 -10.38 -8.41
N ASN A 5 24.69 -9.86 -8.98
CA ASN A 5 25.74 -9.23 -8.18
C ASN A 5 25.25 -7.95 -7.51
N LEU A 6 24.46 -7.13 -8.23
CA LEU A 6 23.94 -5.87 -7.70
C LEU A 6 22.97 -6.09 -6.53
N ARG A 7 22.07 -7.07 -6.65
CA ARG A 7 21.11 -7.37 -5.57
C ARG A 7 21.81 -7.82 -4.30
N GLU A 8 22.79 -8.70 -4.42
CA GLU A 8 23.56 -9.18 -3.27
C GLU A 8 24.41 -8.08 -2.65
N GLU A 9 24.96 -7.18 -3.46
CA GLU A 9 25.67 -5.99 -3.00
C GLU A 9 24.76 -5.07 -2.20
N ILE A 10 23.55 -4.79 -2.69
CA ILE A 10 22.55 -3.99 -1.97
C ILE A 10 22.21 -4.64 -0.63
N TRP A 11 21.99 -5.96 -0.58
CA TRP A 11 21.74 -6.67 0.69
C TRP A 11 22.90 -6.54 1.69
N ARG A 12 24.14 -6.43 1.22
CA ARG A 12 25.32 -6.34 2.08
C ARG A 12 25.61 -4.92 2.56
N GLU A 13 25.29 -3.91 1.74
CA GLU A 13 25.80 -2.55 1.95
C GLU A 13 24.75 -1.52 2.34
N VAL A 14 23.45 -1.75 2.09
CA VAL A 14 22.44 -0.74 2.39
C VAL A 14 22.16 -0.61 3.90
N ASP A 15 22.33 0.62 4.41
CA ASP A 15 21.95 1.01 5.77
C ASP A 15 20.50 1.47 5.89
N VAL A 16 19.94 2.14 4.87
CA VAL A 16 18.62 2.76 4.93
C VAL A 16 17.85 2.51 3.64
N ILE A 17 16.60 2.06 3.76
CA ILE A 17 15.66 1.93 2.63
C ILE A 17 14.54 2.95 2.82
N LEU A 18 14.31 3.77 1.81
CA LEU A 18 13.18 4.70 1.74
C LEU A 18 12.17 4.18 0.72
N ASN A 19 11.04 3.66 1.20
CA ASN A 19 9.95 3.19 0.34
C ASN A 19 8.94 4.32 0.10
N LEU A 20 9.12 5.01 -1.02
CA LEU A 20 8.31 6.13 -1.50
C LEU A 20 7.39 5.77 -2.67
N ALA A 21 7.61 4.61 -3.30
CA ALA A 21 6.88 4.21 -4.49
C ALA A 21 5.40 3.98 -4.15
N ALA A 22 4.53 4.73 -4.81
CA ALA A 22 3.08 4.65 -4.65
C ALA A 22 2.39 5.18 -5.90
N THR A 23 1.19 4.65 -6.19
CA THR A 23 0.21 5.41 -6.97
C THR A 23 -0.58 6.28 -6.01
N THR A 24 -0.67 7.58 -6.30
CA THR A 24 -1.36 8.59 -5.48
C THR A 24 -2.72 9.01 -6.04
N LYS A 25 -3.13 8.44 -7.18
CA LYS A 25 -4.42 8.72 -7.79
C LYS A 25 -5.54 8.11 -6.94
N PHE A 26 -6.50 8.93 -6.54
CA PHE A 26 -7.62 8.49 -5.70
C PHE A 26 -8.55 7.51 -6.40
N ASP A 27 -8.65 7.60 -7.73
CA ASP A 27 -9.46 6.76 -8.62
C ASP A 27 -8.60 5.80 -9.45
N GLU A 28 -7.43 5.36 -8.96
CA GLU A 28 -6.64 4.34 -9.66
C GLU A 28 -7.39 3.01 -9.71
N ARG A 29 -7.14 2.23 -10.78
CA ARG A 29 -7.61 0.85 -10.85
C ARG A 29 -7.19 0.06 -9.60
N TYR A 30 -8.12 -0.70 -9.03
CA TYR A 30 -7.88 -1.36 -7.75
C TYR A 30 -6.75 -2.39 -7.82
N ASP A 31 -6.62 -3.13 -8.92
CA ASP A 31 -5.53 -4.08 -9.14
C ASP A 31 -4.16 -3.42 -9.12
N VAL A 32 -4.04 -2.27 -9.79
CA VAL A 32 -2.81 -1.47 -9.82
C VAL A 32 -2.51 -0.90 -8.44
N ALA A 33 -3.49 -0.28 -7.79
CA ALA A 33 -3.32 0.32 -6.48
C ALA A 33 -2.97 -0.71 -5.40
N LEU A 34 -3.63 -1.87 -5.40
CA LEU A 34 -3.32 -2.97 -4.48
C LEU A 34 -1.91 -3.52 -4.75
N GLY A 35 -1.54 -3.72 -6.02
CA GLY A 35 -0.22 -4.19 -6.40
C GLY A 35 0.91 -3.27 -5.93
N ILE A 36 0.77 -1.96 -6.14
CA ILE A 36 1.81 -0.98 -5.81
C ILE A 36 1.80 -0.64 -4.31
N ASN A 37 0.67 -0.15 -3.80
CA ASN A 37 0.61 0.46 -2.46
C ASN A 37 0.56 -0.59 -1.35
N THR A 38 -0.03 -1.76 -1.59
CA THR A 38 -0.17 -2.83 -0.60
C THR A 38 0.91 -3.89 -0.77
N LEU A 39 0.93 -4.58 -1.91
CA LEU A 39 1.85 -5.70 -2.13
C LEU A 39 3.29 -5.21 -2.33
N GLY A 40 3.49 -4.06 -2.97
CA GLY A 40 4.80 -3.42 -3.09
C GLY A 40 5.45 -3.12 -1.74
N ALA A 41 4.68 -2.69 -0.74
CA ALA A 41 5.17 -2.52 0.63
C ALA A 41 5.66 -3.86 1.22
N SER A 42 4.92 -4.95 1.03
CA SER A 42 5.33 -6.29 1.45
C SER A 42 6.59 -6.78 0.73
N HIS A 43 6.71 -6.54 -0.58
CA HIS A 43 7.91 -6.88 -1.34
C HIS A 43 9.15 -6.14 -0.83
N VAL A 44 9.03 -4.83 -0.58
CA VAL A 44 10.14 -4.04 -0.03
C VAL A 44 10.49 -4.51 1.37
N LEU A 45 9.52 -4.86 2.21
CA LEU A 45 9.79 -5.43 3.53
C LEU A 45 10.58 -6.74 3.42
N ASN A 46 10.14 -7.66 2.56
CA ASN A 46 10.81 -8.94 2.37
C ASN A 46 12.23 -8.78 1.81
N PHE A 47 12.44 -7.79 0.94
CA PHE A 47 13.77 -7.41 0.49
C PHE A 47 14.62 -6.86 1.64
N SER A 48 14.04 -5.97 2.45
CA SER A 48 14.68 -5.34 3.60
C SER A 48 15.14 -6.37 4.63
N LYS A 49 14.38 -7.45 4.85
CA LYS A 49 14.76 -8.57 5.72
C LYS A 49 16.02 -9.31 5.28
N LYS A 50 16.43 -9.18 4.02
CA LYS A 50 17.68 -9.77 3.51
C LYS A 50 18.87 -8.81 3.66
N CYS A 51 18.64 -7.55 4.01
CA CYS A 51 19.68 -6.54 4.14
C CYS A 51 20.36 -6.63 5.51
N VAL A 52 21.60 -7.09 5.57
CA VAL A 52 22.29 -7.45 6.84
C VAL A 52 22.79 -6.24 7.63
N LYS A 53 22.97 -5.08 6.98
CA LYS A 53 23.39 -3.82 7.62
C LYS A 53 22.22 -2.85 7.84
N LEU A 54 20.97 -3.27 7.56
CA LEU A 54 19.84 -2.35 7.56
C LEU A 54 19.58 -1.77 8.96
N LYS A 55 19.72 -0.45 9.07
CA LYS A 55 19.44 0.35 10.27
C LYS A 55 18.02 0.90 10.28
N MET A 56 17.41 1.10 9.11
CA MET A 56 16.06 1.64 9.01
C MET A 56 15.38 1.30 7.68
N LEU A 57 14.13 0.87 7.75
CA LEU A 57 13.17 0.95 6.66
C LEU A 57 12.18 2.07 6.97
N LEU A 58 12.16 3.10 6.14
CA LEU A 58 11.15 4.15 6.20
C LEU A 58 10.13 3.90 5.08
N HIS A 59 8.86 3.74 5.45
CA HIS A 59 7.76 3.69 4.50
C HIS A 59 6.97 4.99 4.55
N VAL A 60 6.81 5.63 3.40
CA VAL A 60 5.96 6.83 3.28
C VAL A 60 4.54 6.38 3.01
N SER A 61 3.67 6.61 3.99
CA SER A 61 2.23 6.42 3.93
C SER A 61 1.51 7.75 3.69
N THR A 62 0.37 7.99 4.36
CA THR A 62 -0.37 9.24 4.31
C THR A 62 -1.16 9.45 5.60
N ALA A 63 -1.31 10.69 6.05
CA ALA A 63 -2.14 11.04 7.21
C ALA A 63 -3.62 10.63 7.01
N TYR A 64 -4.07 10.59 5.75
CA TYR A 64 -5.44 10.26 5.38
C TYR A 64 -5.85 8.82 5.69
N VAL A 65 -4.91 7.90 6.03
CA VAL A 65 -5.29 6.56 6.53
C VAL A 65 -6.12 6.62 7.81
N SER A 66 -6.10 7.76 8.50
CA SER A 66 -6.97 8.08 9.62
C SER A 66 -8.42 8.38 9.24
N GLY A 67 -8.75 8.43 7.95
CA GLY A 67 -10.08 8.77 7.44
C GLY A 67 -10.47 10.21 7.71
N GLU A 68 -11.78 10.42 7.85
CA GLU A 68 -12.41 11.74 8.09
C GLU A 68 -12.61 12.01 9.59
N ARG A 69 -11.72 11.48 10.44
CA ARG A 69 -11.78 11.73 11.89
C ARG A 69 -11.45 13.19 12.19
N GLU A 70 -12.12 13.75 13.19
CA GLU A 70 -11.88 15.11 13.67
C GLU A 70 -11.22 15.11 15.06
N GLY A 71 -10.59 16.23 15.42
CA GLY A 71 -9.94 16.43 16.72
C GLY A 71 -8.50 15.91 16.81
N LEU A 72 -8.04 15.63 18.02
CA LEU A 72 -6.68 15.12 18.27
C LEU A 72 -6.60 13.63 17.88
N ILE A 73 -5.89 13.35 16.78
CA ILE A 73 -5.67 11.99 16.29
C ILE A 73 -4.25 11.57 16.66
N LEU A 74 -4.14 10.58 17.57
CA LEU A 74 -2.84 10.01 17.94
C LEU A 74 -2.36 9.01 16.89
N GLU A 75 -1.04 8.92 16.74
CA GLU A 75 -0.41 7.91 15.91
C GLU A 75 -0.59 6.53 16.53
N SER A 76 -1.56 5.78 16.01
CA SER A 76 -1.75 4.37 16.35
C SER A 76 -1.37 3.46 15.17
N PRO A 77 -0.73 2.31 15.42
CA PRO A 77 -0.52 1.30 14.38
C PRO A 77 -1.86 0.82 13.80
N LEU A 78 -1.93 0.67 12.47
CA LEU A 78 -3.05 -0.01 11.82
C LEU A 78 -2.88 -1.52 12.00
N LYS A 79 -3.86 -2.15 12.63
CA LYS A 79 -3.82 -3.59 12.93
C LYS A 79 -4.41 -4.38 11.78
N MET A 80 -3.77 -5.51 11.47
CA MET A 80 -4.23 -6.43 10.43
C MET A 80 -5.71 -6.80 10.63
N GLY A 81 -6.49 -6.67 9.56
CA GLY A 81 -7.92 -6.99 9.51
C GLY A 81 -8.84 -6.07 10.32
N LYS A 82 -8.34 -4.94 10.84
CA LYS A 82 -9.19 -3.91 11.47
C LYS A 82 -9.54 -2.82 10.47
N ALA A 83 -10.79 -2.82 10.00
CA ALA A 83 -11.34 -1.74 9.19
C ALA A 83 -11.46 -0.44 10.01
N LEU A 84 -11.39 0.70 9.33
CA LEU A 84 -11.47 2.02 9.96
C LEU A 84 -12.84 2.28 10.61
N ASN A 85 -13.91 1.86 9.95
CA ASN A 85 -15.29 1.96 10.46
C ASN A 85 -15.71 0.80 11.37
N GLY A 86 -14.79 -0.11 11.72
CA GLY A 86 -15.08 -1.29 12.55
C GLY A 86 -15.72 -2.46 11.81
N ALA A 87 -15.91 -2.38 10.49
CA ALA A 87 -16.38 -3.50 9.69
C ALA A 87 -15.46 -4.73 9.83
N SER A 88 -16.05 -5.91 9.90
CA SER A 88 -15.33 -7.17 9.94
C SER A 88 -15.00 -7.68 8.54
N GLY A 89 -13.98 -8.53 8.43
CA GLY A 89 -13.73 -9.30 7.20
C GLY A 89 -12.68 -8.70 6.26
N LEU A 90 -12.08 -7.57 6.61
CA LEU A 90 -10.91 -7.05 5.90
C LEU A 90 -9.76 -8.07 5.99
N ASP A 91 -9.30 -8.53 4.84
CA ASP A 91 -8.22 -9.50 4.71
C ASP A 91 -7.54 -9.26 3.36
N VAL A 92 -6.24 -8.97 3.39
CA VAL A 92 -5.50 -8.54 2.19
C VAL A 92 -5.43 -9.65 1.15
N ASP A 93 -5.34 -10.92 1.57
CA ASP A 93 -5.30 -12.05 0.63
C ASP A 93 -6.67 -12.27 -0.02
N LYS A 94 -7.76 -12.03 0.72
CA LYS A 94 -9.11 -12.03 0.13
C LYS A 94 -9.32 -10.88 -0.85
N GLU A 95 -8.83 -9.67 -0.54
CA GLU A 95 -8.88 -8.54 -1.48
C GLU A 95 -8.10 -8.84 -2.76
N LYS A 96 -6.92 -9.45 -2.64
CA LYS A 96 -6.12 -9.87 -3.79
C LYS A 96 -6.87 -10.89 -4.65
N LYS A 97 -7.44 -11.92 -4.02
CA LYS A 97 -8.21 -12.95 -4.72
C LYS A 97 -9.43 -12.38 -5.43
N LEU A 98 -10.15 -11.46 -4.78
CA LEU A 98 -11.29 -10.76 -5.35
C LEU A 98 -10.91 -10.01 -6.64
N VAL A 99 -9.76 -9.32 -6.62
CA VAL A 99 -9.23 -8.63 -7.80
C VAL A 99 -8.86 -9.61 -8.91
N GLU A 100 -8.16 -10.69 -8.58
CA GLU A 100 -7.75 -11.72 -9.55
C GLU A 100 -8.95 -12.37 -10.23
N GLU A 101 -9.98 -12.75 -9.44
CA GLU A 101 -11.22 -13.32 -9.95
C GLU A 101 -11.96 -12.33 -10.86
N GLY A 102 -12.12 -11.07 -10.43
CA GLY A 102 -12.77 -10.04 -11.25
C GLY A 102 -12.05 -9.75 -12.57
N LEU A 103 -10.72 -9.75 -12.57
CA LEU A 103 -9.94 -9.61 -13.82
C LEU A 103 -10.10 -10.83 -14.73
N ASN A 104 -10.11 -12.04 -14.17
CA ASN A 104 -10.30 -13.26 -14.95
C ASN A 104 -11.68 -13.29 -15.62
N GLU A 105 -12.75 -12.95 -14.89
CA GLU A 105 -14.10 -12.85 -15.42
C GLU A 105 -14.19 -11.83 -16.57
N LEU A 106 -13.59 -10.64 -16.40
CA LEU A 106 -13.55 -9.61 -17.44
C LEU A 106 -12.77 -10.07 -18.69
N ASN A 107 -11.68 -10.81 -18.50
CA ASN A 107 -10.90 -11.37 -19.60
C ASN A 107 -11.68 -12.46 -20.35
N GLU A 108 -12.41 -13.33 -19.64
CA GLU A 108 -13.28 -14.36 -20.25
C GLU A 108 -14.41 -13.73 -21.08
N LEU A 109 -14.95 -12.60 -20.62
CA LEU A 109 -15.94 -11.81 -21.35
C LEU A 109 -15.34 -10.98 -22.51
N GLN A 110 -14.02 -11.05 -22.73
CA GLN A 110 -13.30 -10.23 -23.71
C GLN A 110 -13.59 -8.73 -23.55
N ALA A 111 -13.70 -8.28 -22.30
CA ALA A 111 -13.96 -6.88 -21.98
C ALA A 111 -12.86 -5.96 -22.55
N THR A 112 -13.25 -4.75 -22.94
CA THR A 112 -12.29 -3.75 -23.42
C THR A 112 -11.43 -3.23 -22.26
N GLU A 113 -10.25 -2.68 -22.57
CA GLU A 113 -9.38 -2.05 -21.56
C GLU A 113 -10.09 -0.91 -20.81
N GLU A 114 -10.98 -0.18 -21.49
CA GLU A 114 -11.80 0.85 -20.87
C GLU A 114 -12.79 0.25 -19.85
N THR A 115 -13.49 -0.82 -20.22
CA THR A 115 -14.39 -1.56 -19.33
C THR A 115 -13.65 -2.13 -18.12
N ILE A 116 -12.48 -2.73 -18.33
CA ILE A 116 -11.63 -3.24 -17.24
C ILE A 116 -11.23 -2.11 -16.31
N SER A 117 -10.76 -0.99 -16.87
CA SER A 117 -10.33 0.18 -16.09
C SER A 117 -11.48 0.71 -15.23
N LEU A 118 -12.64 1.00 -15.81
CA LEU A 118 -13.82 1.49 -15.09
C LEU A 118 -14.27 0.52 -14.00
N THR A 119 -14.36 -0.77 -14.32
CA THR A 119 -14.80 -1.80 -13.35
C THR A 119 -13.85 -1.90 -12.16
N MET A 120 -12.53 -1.87 -12.41
CA MET A 120 -11.53 -1.94 -11.35
C MET A 120 -11.49 -0.67 -10.50
N LYS A 121 -11.74 0.51 -11.09
CA LYS A 121 -11.88 1.76 -10.33
C LYS A 121 -13.10 1.72 -9.41
N GLU A 122 -14.26 1.32 -9.94
CA GLU A 122 -15.51 1.19 -9.18
C GLU A 122 -15.37 0.17 -8.05
N LEU A 123 -14.74 -0.98 -8.33
CA LEU A 123 -14.46 -2.00 -7.32
C LEU A 123 -13.61 -1.41 -6.17
N GLY A 124 -12.49 -0.76 -6.48
CA GLY A 124 -11.62 -0.15 -5.48
C GLY A 124 -12.33 0.86 -4.58
N MET A 125 -13.12 1.74 -5.20
CA MET A 125 -13.93 2.73 -4.46
C MET A 125 -14.97 2.04 -3.56
N LYS A 126 -15.67 1.02 -4.07
CA LYS A 126 -16.64 0.25 -3.29
C LYS A 126 -15.99 -0.44 -2.09
N ARG A 127 -14.81 -1.03 -2.26
CA ARG A 127 -14.07 -1.68 -1.15
C ARG A 127 -13.59 -0.67 -0.13
N ALA A 128 -13.04 0.46 -0.56
CA ALA A 128 -12.60 1.53 0.34
C ALA A 128 -13.74 2.01 1.25
N LEU A 129 -14.88 2.36 0.65
CA LEU A 129 -16.06 2.83 1.39
C LEU A 129 -16.62 1.77 2.33
N MET A 130 -16.64 0.50 1.91
CA MET A 130 -17.08 -0.63 2.75
C MET A 130 -16.31 -0.69 4.08
N TYR A 131 -15.01 -0.44 4.06
CA TYR A 131 -14.15 -0.50 5.25
C TYR A 131 -13.87 0.87 5.90
N GLY A 132 -14.52 1.93 5.41
CA GLY A 132 -14.52 3.25 6.01
C GLY A 132 -13.44 4.21 5.52
N TRP A 133 -12.69 3.87 4.47
CA TRP A 133 -11.74 4.79 3.85
C TRP A 133 -12.37 5.53 2.67
N PRO A 134 -12.01 6.80 2.45
CA PRO A 134 -12.72 7.66 1.50
C PRO A 134 -12.44 7.32 0.03
N ASN A 135 -11.33 6.64 -0.27
CA ASN A 135 -10.96 6.27 -1.63
C ASN A 135 -9.94 5.12 -1.68
N THR A 136 -9.73 4.58 -2.89
CA THR A 136 -8.85 3.45 -3.18
C THR A 136 -7.40 3.69 -2.75
N TYR A 137 -6.88 4.91 -2.95
CA TYR A 137 -5.51 5.26 -2.56
C TYR A 137 -5.33 5.10 -1.05
N VAL A 138 -6.15 5.78 -0.25
CA VAL A 138 -6.05 5.76 1.21
C VAL A 138 -6.23 4.33 1.74
N PHE A 139 -7.19 3.60 1.17
CA PHE A 139 -7.46 2.22 1.56
C PHE A 139 -6.26 1.29 1.30
N THR A 140 -5.64 1.37 0.12
CA THR A 140 -4.48 0.54 -0.23
C THR A 140 -3.24 0.93 0.57
N LYS A 141 -3.05 2.22 0.90
CA LYS A 141 -1.99 2.65 1.85
C LYS A 141 -2.21 2.07 3.24
N ALA A 142 -3.45 2.07 3.73
CA ALA A 142 -3.79 1.46 5.02
C ALA A 142 -3.48 -0.05 5.03
N MET A 143 -3.83 -0.79 3.98
CA MET A 143 -3.49 -2.21 3.86
C MET A 143 -1.97 -2.45 3.80
N GLY A 144 -1.22 -1.60 3.07
CA GLY A 144 0.24 -1.65 3.06
C GLY A 144 0.84 -1.49 4.45
N GLU A 145 0.36 -0.52 5.24
CA GLU A 145 0.77 -0.35 6.63
C GLU A 145 0.45 -1.56 7.51
N MET A 146 -0.72 -2.19 7.33
CA MET A 146 -1.09 -3.39 8.08
C MET A 146 -0.13 -4.55 7.81
N LEU A 147 0.24 -4.78 6.55
CA LEU A 147 1.23 -5.79 6.19
C LEU A 147 2.60 -5.48 6.81
N LEU A 148 3.05 -4.22 6.72
CA LEU A 148 4.31 -3.80 7.31
C LEU A 148 4.32 -4.00 8.83
N GLY A 149 3.29 -3.51 9.52
CA GLY A 149 3.18 -3.61 10.97
C GLY A 149 3.11 -5.05 11.47
N GLN A 150 2.37 -5.90 10.76
CA GLN A 150 2.21 -7.32 11.11
C GLN A 150 3.50 -8.12 10.87
N PHE A 151 4.15 -7.91 9.73
CA PHE A 151 5.22 -8.79 9.26
C PHE A 151 6.64 -8.22 9.45
N LYS A 152 6.81 -7.02 10.03
CA LYS A 152 8.14 -6.43 10.22
C LYS A 152 9.08 -7.25 11.11
N GLU A 153 8.55 -8.09 12.00
CA GLU A 153 9.31 -8.78 13.04
C GLU A 153 10.17 -7.77 13.83
N ASN A 154 11.49 -7.92 13.83
CA ASN A 154 12.45 -7.07 14.52
C ASN A 154 13.03 -5.94 13.64
N LEU A 155 12.56 -5.82 12.40
CA LEU A 155 13.08 -4.83 11.46
C LEU A 155 12.76 -3.40 11.95
N PRO A 156 13.75 -2.48 11.96
CA PRO A 156 13.54 -1.09 12.37
C PRO A 156 12.69 -0.34 11.33
N LEU A 157 11.37 -0.38 11.52
CA LEU A 157 10.38 0.24 10.63
C LEU A 157 9.94 1.60 11.17
N VAL A 158 9.97 2.61 10.30
CA VAL A 158 9.31 3.91 10.49
C VAL A 158 8.21 4.05 9.45
N ILE A 159 7.00 4.41 9.87
CA ILE A 159 5.91 4.78 8.96
C ILE A 159 5.72 6.28 9.07
N LEU A 160 6.02 7.00 7.99
CA LEU A 160 5.80 8.44 7.90
C LEU A 160 4.46 8.71 7.22
N ARG A 161 3.56 9.47 7.86
CA ARG A 161 2.22 9.79 7.33
C ARG A 161 2.12 11.28 6.95
N PRO A 162 2.67 11.71 5.81
CA PRO A 162 2.54 13.10 5.34
C PRO A 162 1.09 13.45 4.97
N THR A 163 0.77 14.75 4.97
CA THR A 163 -0.47 15.32 4.45
C THR A 163 -0.27 15.79 3.00
N ILE A 164 -0.73 17.00 2.66
CA ILE A 164 -0.51 17.63 1.35
C ILE A 164 0.96 18.04 1.25
N ILE A 165 1.61 17.62 0.17
CA ILE A 165 2.95 18.10 -0.19
C ILE A 165 2.76 19.32 -1.09
N THR A 166 3.14 20.49 -0.59
CA THR A 166 3.10 21.75 -1.34
C THR A 166 4.47 22.08 -1.93
N LEU A 167 4.49 22.93 -2.95
CA LEU A 167 5.72 23.43 -3.55
C LEU A 167 6.38 24.47 -2.62
N PHE A 168 7.71 24.53 -2.64
CA PHE A 168 8.52 25.49 -1.87
C PHE A 168 9.25 26.51 -2.76
N TRP A 169 8.87 26.66 -4.03
CA TRP A 169 9.47 27.68 -4.88
C TRP A 169 8.87 29.05 -4.57
N LEU A 170 9.72 29.93 -4.05
CA LEU A 170 9.54 31.38 -4.02
C LEU A 170 10.38 31.94 -5.17
N ASP A 171 9.76 32.70 -6.06
CA ASP A 171 10.47 33.51 -7.07
C ASP A 171 11.19 34.70 -6.41
#